data_AF-A0A7V2WR81-F1
#
_entry.id   AF-A0A7V2WR81-F1
#
_cell.length_a   1.000
_cell.length_b   1.000
_cell.length_c   1.000
_cell.angle_alpha   90.00
_cell.angle_beta   90.00
_cell.angle_gamma   90.00
#
_symmetry.space_group_name_H-M   'P 1'
#
loop_
_entity.id
_entity.type
_entity.pdbx_description
1 polymer ?
#
loop_
_entity_poly.entity_id
_entity_poly.type
_entity_poly.pdbx_seq_one_letter_code
_entity_poly.pdbx_strand_id
1 'polypeptide(L)'
;MKNVFSLFDLLLLIGMTQGVITAVLLFLSKKNQPSNKTLALALIAFCLLSSKTLLNTLGLTQSQYFRYFPIGIEYTLSPLLYFYVVSLITVDFNFGKKHLLHFIPFVLFQSYAFFVYFNVVGIENITEKDTLAHTFWYQPIKRWHVLFYP
;
A
#
# COMPACT_ATOMS: atom_id res chain seq x y z
N MET A 1 -10.58 -17.12 -26.55
CA MET A 1 -9.95 -15.82 -26.22
C MET A 1 -9.76 -15.79 -24.71
N LYS A 2 -8.53 -15.67 -24.20
CA LYS A 2 -8.28 -15.44 -22.77
C LYS A 2 -8.79 -14.03 -22.48
N ASN A 3 -9.78 -13.86 -21.62
CA ASN A 3 -10.24 -12.53 -21.22
C ASN A 3 -9.06 -11.81 -20.55
N VAL A 4 -8.54 -10.77 -21.20
CA VAL A 4 -7.37 -10.00 -20.74
C VAL A 4 -7.70 -9.22 -19.46
N PHE A 5 -8.99 -8.91 -19.24
CA PHE A 5 -9.50 -8.24 -18.04
C PHE A 5 -10.73 -8.98 -17.51
N SER A 6 -10.77 -9.21 -16.21
CA SER A 6 -11.97 -9.69 -15.52
C SER A 6 -12.89 -8.52 -15.12
N LEU A 7 -14.15 -8.81 -14.85
CA LEU A 7 -15.08 -7.84 -14.27
C LEU A 7 -14.53 -7.26 -12.95
N PHE A 8 -13.84 -8.09 -12.16
CA PHE A 8 -13.21 -7.67 -10.92
C PHE A 8 -12.12 -6.61 -11.15
N ASP A 9 -11.27 -6.81 -12.16
CA ASP A 9 -10.21 -5.84 -12.50
C ASP A 9 -10.80 -4.50 -12.97
N LEU A 10 -11.90 -4.55 -13.74
CA LEU A 10 -12.61 -3.35 -14.19
C LEU A 10 -13.20 -2.58 -13.01
N LEU A 11 -13.86 -3.28 -12.07
CA LEU A 11 -14.41 -2.67 -10.87
C LEU A 11 -13.31 -2.05 -9.98
N LEU A 12 -12.18 -2.73 -9.84
CA LEU A 12 -11.01 -2.20 -9.15
C LEU A 12 -10.51 -0.90 -9.81
N LEU A 13 -10.35 -0.89 -11.13
CA LEU A 13 -9.90 0.30 -11.86
C LEU A 13 -10.85 1.49 -11.71
N ILE A 14 -12.16 1.24 -11.80
CA ILE A 14 -13.18 2.28 -11.58
C ILE A 14 -13.07 2.81 -10.16
N GLY A 15 -13.03 1.93 -9.16
CA GLY A 15 -12.91 2.30 -7.75
C GLY A 15 -11.65 3.10 -7.45
N MET A 16 -10.49 2.69 -7.99
CA MET A 16 -9.23 3.41 -7.85
C MET A 16 -9.29 4.79 -8.50
N THR A 17 -9.89 4.91 -9.70
CA THR A 17 -10.05 6.19 -10.38
C THR A 17 -10.90 7.15 -9.55
N GLN A 18 -12.04 6.68 -9.04
CA GLN A 18 -12.91 7.47 -8.16
C GLN A 18 -12.21 7.85 -6.84
N GLY A 19 -11.44 6.92 -6.27
CA GLY A 19 -10.66 7.15 -5.06
C GLY A 19 -9.61 8.23 -5.25
N VAL A 20 -8.86 8.20 -6.35
CA VAL A 20 -7.86 9.23 -6.69
C VAL A 20 -8.51 10.59 -6.91
N ILE A 21 -9.59 10.66 -7.70
CA ILE A 21 -10.33 11.91 -7.94
C ILE A 21 -10.80 12.50 -6.60
N THR A 22 -11.40 11.67 -5.74
CA THR A 22 -11.90 12.10 -4.44
C THR A 22 -10.78 12.55 -3.51
N ALA A 23 -9.64 11.84 -3.49
CA ALA A 23 -8.48 12.25 -2.71
C ALA A 23 -7.96 13.63 -3.15
N VAL A 24 -7.88 13.90 -4.45
CA VAL A 24 -7.48 15.20 -4.98
C VAL A 24 -8.47 16.29 -4.55
N LEU A 25 -9.77 16.05 -4.69
CA LEU A 25 -10.80 17.01 -4.26
C LEU A 25 -10.73 17.31 -2.76
N LEU A 26 -10.48 16.29 -1.94
CA LEU A 26 -10.31 16.45 -0.49
C LEU A 26 -9.06 17.26 -0.14
N PHE A 27 -7.94 17.07 -0.85
CA PHE A 27 -6.73 17.89 -0.66
C PHE A 27 -6.95 19.36 -1.01
N LEU A 28 -7.78 19.64 -2.02
CA LEU A 28 -8.12 21.00 -2.46
C LEU A 28 -9.20 21.66 -1.58
N SER A 29 -9.92 20.87 -0.78
CA SER A 29 -11.00 21.36 0.06
C SER A 29 -10.49 22.21 1.22
N LYS A 30 -11.07 23.40 1.40
CA LYS A 30 -10.74 24.32 2.49
C LYS A 30 -11.52 24.05 3.79
N LYS A 31 -12.58 23.25 3.73
CA LYS A 31 -13.41 22.88 4.89
C LYS A 31 -12.78 21.67 5.59
N ASN A 32 -12.79 21.61 6.93
CA ASN A 32 -12.29 20.47 7.71
C ASN A 32 -10.90 19.98 7.25
N GLN A 33 -9.98 20.92 6.96
CA GLN A 33 -8.70 20.62 6.32
C GLN A 33 -7.91 19.44 6.93
N PRO A 34 -7.73 19.30 8.26
CA PRO A 34 -6.97 18.17 8.80
C PRO A 34 -7.64 16.84 8.48
N SER A 35 -8.95 16.73 8.71
CA SER A 35 -9.74 15.53 8.40
C SER A 35 -9.72 15.18 6.92
N ASN A 36 -9.93 16.16 6.05
CA ASN A 36 -9.95 15.92 4.61
C ASN A 36 -8.57 15.48 4.10
N LYS A 37 -7.47 16.06 4.59
CA LYS A 37 -6.11 15.64 4.23
C LYS A 37 -5.83 14.21 4.70
N THR A 38 -6.21 13.86 5.92
CA THR A 38 -6.02 12.50 6.45
C THR A 38 -6.85 11.48 5.67
N LEU A 39 -8.11 11.80 5.33
CA LEU A 39 -8.94 10.94 4.49
C LEU A 39 -8.38 10.78 3.07
N ALA A 40 -7.88 11.87 2.48
CA ALA A 40 -7.26 11.83 1.17
C ALA A 40 -6.04 10.90 1.16
N LEU A 41 -5.18 10.97 2.20
CA LEU A 41 -4.07 10.04 2.37
C LEU A 41 -4.55 8.58 2.52
N ALA A 42 -5.63 8.34 3.26
CA ALA A 42 -6.22 7.01 3.40
C ALA A 42 -6.71 6.45 2.05
N LEU A 43 -7.36 7.28 1.24
CA LEU A 43 -7.81 6.90 -0.11
C LEU A 43 -6.64 6.59 -1.04
N ILE A 44 -5.56 7.37 -0.99
CA ILE A 44 -4.34 7.10 -1.77
C ILE A 44 -3.70 5.78 -1.31
N ALA A 45 -3.60 5.53 0.00
CA ALA A 45 -3.10 4.28 0.54
C ALA A 45 -3.94 3.08 0.05
N PHE A 46 -5.27 3.23 0.04
CA PHE A 46 -6.20 2.21 -0.46
C PHE A 46 -6.05 1.97 -1.96
N CYS A 47 -5.85 3.03 -2.75
CA CYS A 47 -5.58 2.91 -4.19
C CYS A 47 -4.26 2.17 -4.45
N LEU A 48 -3.20 2.46 -3.69
CA LEU A 48 -1.91 1.76 -3.81
C LEU A 48 -2.02 0.28 -3.43
N LEU A 49 -2.82 -0.04 -2.41
CA LEU A 49 -3.13 -1.43 -2.07
C LEU A 49 -3.89 -2.14 -3.20
N SER A 50 -4.86 -1.45 -3.78
CA SER A 50 -5.63 -1.96 -4.92
C SER A 50 -4.76 -2.19 -6.16
N SER A 51 -3.76 -1.33 -6.41
CA SER A 51 -2.75 -1.54 -7.45
C SER A 51 -1.97 -2.83 -7.25
N LYS A 52 -1.62 -3.20 -6.02
CA LYS A 52 -0.94 -4.47 -5.71
C LYS A 52 -1.81 -5.67 -6.10
N THR A 53 -3.11 -5.62 -5.79
CA THR A 53 -4.07 -6.65 -6.19
C THR A 53 -4.18 -6.73 -7.71
N LEU A 54 -4.26 -5.59 -8.41
CA LEU A 54 -4.33 -5.53 -9.86
C LEU A 54 -3.06 -6.08 -10.53
N LEU A 55 -1.88 -5.76 -10.00
CA LEU A 55 -0.61 -6.35 -10.48
C LEU A 55 -0.63 -7.88 -10.37
N ASN A 56 -1.25 -8.42 -9.31
CA ASN A 56 -1.34 -9.85 -9.10
C ASN A 56 -2.35 -10.52 -10.03
N THR A 57 -3.55 -9.95 -10.21
CA THR A 57 -4.59 -10.51 -11.09
C THR A 57 -4.19 -10.48 -12.56
N LEU A 58 -3.46 -9.44 -12.98
CA LEU A 58 -2.89 -9.32 -14.32
C LEU A 58 -1.65 -10.22 -14.53
N GLY A 59 -1.17 -10.93 -13.51
CA GLY A 59 0.01 -11.78 -13.57
C GLY A 59 1.35 -11.02 -13.67
N LEU A 60 1.33 -9.70 -13.49
CA LEU A 60 2.53 -8.86 -13.55
C LEU A 60 3.49 -9.15 -12.40
N THR A 61 3.02 -9.72 -11.28
CA THR A 61 3.86 -10.23 -10.19
C THR A 61 4.81 -11.35 -10.62
N GLN A 62 4.63 -11.96 -11.79
CA GLN A 62 5.59 -12.91 -12.36
C GLN A 62 6.71 -12.23 -13.16
N SER A 63 6.59 -10.92 -13.43
CA SER A 63 7.63 -10.17 -14.13
C SER A 63 8.82 -9.86 -13.24
N GLN A 64 9.99 -9.71 -13.88
CA GLN A 64 11.26 -9.41 -13.23
C GLN A 64 11.22 -8.17 -12.31
N TYR A 65 10.46 -7.13 -12.68
CA TYR A 65 10.41 -5.87 -11.95
C TYR A 65 9.32 -5.86 -10.87
N PHE A 66 8.17 -6.51 -11.11
CA PHE A 66 7.03 -6.38 -10.19
C PHE A 66 6.93 -7.50 -9.15
N ARG A 67 7.72 -8.58 -9.26
CA ARG A 67 7.69 -9.74 -8.33
C ARG A 67 7.91 -9.37 -6.86
N TYR A 68 8.83 -8.45 -6.60
CA TYR A 68 9.18 -7.97 -5.25
C TYR A 68 8.88 -6.49 -5.05
N PHE A 69 7.99 -5.92 -5.87
CA PHE A 69 7.71 -4.50 -5.83
C PHE A 69 7.20 -4.11 -4.43
N PRO A 70 7.84 -3.12 -3.77
CA PRO A 70 7.67 -2.92 -2.32
C PRO A 70 6.42 -2.10 -2.02
N ILE A 71 5.23 -2.71 -2.12
CA ILE A 71 3.96 -2.10 -1.67
C ILE A 71 3.61 -2.69 -0.29
N GLY A 72 4.09 -2.03 0.78
CA GLY A 72 3.84 -2.37 2.19
C GLY A 72 2.87 -1.42 2.90
N ILE A 73 1.96 -0.78 2.15
CA ILE A 73 1.11 0.31 2.66
C ILE A 73 -0.04 -0.13 3.58
N GLU A 74 -0.22 -1.44 3.75
CA GLU A 74 -1.29 -2.08 4.55
C GLU A 74 -1.26 -1.59 6.01
N TYR A 75 -0.06 -1.40 6.57
CA TYR A 75 0.14 -0.92 7.95
C TYR A 75 -0.19 0.57 8.13
N THR A 76 -0.26 1.35 7.05
CA THR A 76 -0.55 2.79 7.08
C THR A 76 -2.05 3.07 7.07
N LEU A 77 -2.84 2.18 6.48
CA LEU A 77 -4.27 2.40 6.30
C LEU A 77 -5.00 2.50 7.65
N SER A 78 -4.69 1.61 8.59
CA SER A 78 -5.29 1.58 9.93
C SER A 78 -5.06 2.87 10.72
N PRO A 79 -3.81 3.37 10.91
CA PRO A 79 -3.59 4.64 11.60
C PRO A 79 -4.17 5.84 10.85
N LEU A 80 -4.18 5.84 9.51
CA LEU A 80 -4.82 6.93 8.74
C LEU A 80 -6.33 7.01 9.01
N LEU A 81 -7.05 5.87 9.01
CA LEU A 81 -8.47 5.84 9.32
C LEU A 81 -8.75 6.25 10.78
N TYR A 82 -7.90 5.79 11.72
CA TYR A 82 -7.99 6.23 13.12
C TYR A 82 -7.86 7.76 13.24
N PHE A 83 -6.81 8.34 12.67
CA PHE A 83 -6.60 9.79 12.75
C PHE A 83 -7.67 10.58 12.00
N TYR A 84 -8.24 10.04 10.93
CA TYR A 84 -9.40 10.63 10.27
C TYR A 84 -10.58 10.76 11.24
N VAL A 85 -10.97 9.67 11.91
CA VAL A 85 -12.07 9.69 12.89
C VAL A 85 -11.77 10.67 14.03
N VAL A 86 -10.57 10.62 14.59
CA VAL A 86 -10.14 11.53 15.67
C VAL A 86 -10.22 12.99 15.25
N SER A 87 -9.79 13.31 14.03
CA SER A 87 -9.83 14.67 13.47
C SER A 87 -11.23 15.19 13.17
N LEU A 88 -12.23 14.29 13.09
CA LEU A 88 -13.64 14.62 12.88
C LEU A 88 -14.35 14.95 14.18
N ILE A 89 -14.03 14.23 15.26
CA ILE A 89 -14.70 14.37 16.55
C ILE A 89 -14.03 15.40 17.47
N THR A 90 -12.78 15.78 17.19
CA THR A 90 -11.98 16.67 18.05
C THR A 90 -11.79 18.03 17.37
N VAL A 91 -12.37 19.08 17.95
CA VAL A 91 -12.44 20.43 17.37
C VAL A 91 -11.05 21.06 17.11
N ASP A 92 -10.03 20.70 17.91
CA ASP A 92 -8.66 21.25 17.83
C ASP A 92 -7.59 20.18 17.57
N PHE A 93 -7.94 19.10 16.86
CA PHE A 93 -6.97 18.07 16.55
C PHE A 93 -5.80 18.59 15.71
N ASN A 94 -4.60 18.52 16.27
CA ASN A 94 -3.36 18.85 15.59
C ASN A 94 -2.47 17.62 15.49
N PHE A 95 -1.96 17.38 14.28
CA PHE A 95 -1.08 16.25 14.01
C PHE A 95 0.33 16.49 14.59
N GLY A 96 0.53 16.14 15.85
CA GLY A 96 1.82 16.21 16.54
C GLY A 96 2.79 15.07 16.21
N LYS A 97 4.07 15.28 16.52
CA LYS A 97 5.17 14.31 16.30
C LYS A 97 4.95 12.96 16.98
N LYS A 98 4.22 12.91 18.10
CA LYS A 98 3.87 11.65 18.79
C LYS A 98 2.96 10.75 17.94
N HIS A 99 2.13 11.33 17.07
CA HIS A 99 1.27 10.54 16.19
C HIS A 99 2.06 9.82 15.10
N LEU A 100 3.24 10.33 14.72
CA LEU A 100 4.15 9.66 13.78
C LEU A 100 4.63 8.30 14.30
N LEU A 101 4.63 8.07 15.61
CA LEU A 101 4.99 6.77 16.19
C LEU A 101 4.05 5.64 15.72
N HIS A 102 2.80 5.95 15.37
CA HIS A 102 1.84 4.96 14.85
C HIS A 102 2.20 4.48 13.44
N PHE A 103 3.10 5.20 12.75
CA PHE A 103 3.63 4.81 11.43
C PHE A 103 4.97 4.08 11.53
N ILE A 104 5.52 3.85 12.74
CA ILE A 104 6.76 3.07 12.91
C ILE A 104 6.65 1.69 12.28
N PRO A 105 5.57 0.90 12.52
CA PRO A 105 5.44 -0.42 11.90
C PRO A 105 5.51 -0.32 10.37
N PHE A 106 4.78 0.64 9.78
CA PHE A 106 4.84 0.89 8.35
C PHE A 106 6.26 1.20 7.88
N VAL A 107 6.96 2.16 8.51
CA VAL A 107 8.31 2.55 8.09
C VAL A 107 9.27 1.36 8.16
N LEU A 108 9.24 0.58 9.24
CA LEU A 108 10.10 -0.59 9.39
C LEU A 108 9.85 -1.64 8.30
N PHE A 109 8.60 -2.03 8.09
CA PHE A 109 8.26 -3.03 7.06
C PHE A 109 8.51 -2.52 5.64
N GLN A 110 8.19 -1.25 5.38
CA GLN A 110 8.38 -0.63 4.07
C GLN A 110 9.87 -0.47 3.73
N SER A 111 10.69 -0.03 4.69
CA SER A 111 12.14 0.05 4.52
C SER A 111 12.76 -1.32 4.28
N TYR A 112 12.30 -2.35 5.00
CA TYR A 112 12.73 -3.72 4.77
C TYR A 112 12.36 -4.23 3.37
N ALA A 113 11.13 -3.97 2.91
CA ALA A 113 10.68 -4.34 1.57
C ALA A 113 11.51 -3.64 0.49
N PHE A 114 11.83 -2.35 0.66
CA PHE A 114 12.72 -1.62 -0.25
C PHE A 114 14.13 -2.21 -0.26
N PHE A 115 14.69 -2.53 0.91
CA PHE A 115 16.01 -3.16 1.00
C PHE A 115 16.06 -4.46 0.20
N VAL A 116 15.08 -5.36 0.38
CA VAL A 116 15.00 -6.61 -0.39
C VAL A 116 14.84 -6.31 -1.89
N TYR A 117 13.95 -5.38 -2.25
CA TYR A 117 13.73 -5.02 -3.65
C TYR A 117 15.02 -4.54 -4.35
N PHE A 118 15.77 -3.61 -3.77
CA PHE A 118 16.98 -3.08 -4.40
C PHE A 118 18.11 -4.12 -4.51
N ASN A 119 18.21 -5.06 -3.58
CA ASN A 119 19.19 -6.15 -3.67
C ASN A 119 18.84 -7.16 -4.78
N VAL A 120 17.56 -7.23 -5.16
CA VAL A 120 17.02 -8.34 -5.95
C VAL A 120 16.61 -7.87 -7.35
N VAL A 121 16.32 -6.57 -7.55
CA VAL A 121 15.80 -6.02 -8.81
C VAL A 121 16.72 -6.26 -10.01
N GLY A 122 18.04 -6.15 -9.84
CA GLY A 122 19.04 -6.32 -10.91
C GLY A 122 19.30 -7.75 -11.35
N ILE A 123 18.67 -8.74 -10.71
CA ILE A 123 18.81 -10.15 -11.06
C ILE A 123 17.75 -10.51 -12.11
N GLU A 124 18.22 -10.92 -13.29
CA GLU A 124 17.36 -11.30 -14.41
C GLU A 124 16.77 -12.71 -14.23
N ASN A 125 17.53 -13.64 -13.63
CA ASN A 125 17.07 -15.01 -13.40
C ASN A 125 16.14 -15.10 -12.19
N ILE A 126 14.86 -15.43 -12.42
CA ILE A 126 13.82 -15.51 -11.39
C ILE A 126 14.17 -16.54 -10.29
N THR A 127 14.82 -17.66 -10.65
CA THR A 127 15.18 -18.71 -9.68
C THR A 127 16.28 -18.24 -8.73
N GLU A 128 17.27 -17.50 -9.26
CA GLU A 128 18.33 -16.88 -8.46
C GLU A 128 17.77 -15.77 -7.58
N LYS A 129 16.82 -15.00 -8.13
CA LYS A 129 16.04 -13.97 -7.44
C LYS A 129 15.31 -14.52 -6.21
N ASP A 130 14.62 -15.65 -6.39
CA ASP A 130 13.89 -16.33 -5.31
C ASP A 130 14.85 -16.88 -4.25
N THR A 131 15.98 -17.45 -4.68
CA THR A 131 17.00 -18.00 -3.77
C THR A 131 17.60 -16.90 -2.89
N LEU A 132 17.94 -15.75 -3.49
CA LEU A 132 18.48 -14.61 -2.74
C LEU A 132 17.44 -14.00 -1.80
N ALA A 133 16.18 -13.87 -2.24
CA ALA A 133 15.08 -13.42 -1.38
C ALA A 133 14.81 -14.37 -0.21
N HIS A 134 15.02 -15.68 -0.39
CA HIS A 134 14.96 -16.69 0.67
C HIS A 134 16.07 -16.49 1.70
N THR A 135 17.30 -16.19 1.28
CA THR A 135 18.40 -15.84 2.17
C THR A 135 18.08 -14.61 3.02
N PHE A 136 17.34 -13.66 2.46
CA PHE A 136 16.81 -12.51 3.19
C PHE A 136 15.52 -12.79 3.97
N TRP A 137 15.17 -14.05 4.29
CA TRP A 137 13.99 -14.38 5.12
C TRP A 137 12.66 -13.76 4.66
N TYR A 138 12.56 -13.33 3.41
CA TYR A 138 11.41 -12.57 2.92
C TYR A 138 10.15 -13.44 2.86
N GLN A 139 10.29 -14.69 2.45
CA GLN A 139 9.19 -15.66 2.35
C GLN A 139 8.59 -16.03 3.71
N PRO A 140 9.38 -16.37 4.76
CA PRO A 140 8.88 -16.51 6.11
C PRO A 140 8.08 -15.28 6.56
N ILE A 141 8.68 -14.09 6.51
CA ILE A 141 8.05 -12.84 6.99
C ILE A 141 6.74 -12.55 6.24
N LYS A 142 6.73 -12.73 4.92
CA LYS A 142 5.52 -12.59 4.10
C LYS A 142 4.44 -13.62 4.46
N ARG A 143 4.83 -14.86 4.75
CA ARG A 143 3.89 -15.93 5.13
C ARG A 143 3.26 -15.67 6.50
N TRP A 144 4.03 -15.17 7.47
CA TRP A 144 3.50 -14.71 8.75
C TRP A 144 2.51 -13.55 8.55
N HIS A 145 2.81 -12.61 7.64
CA HIS A 145 1.87 -11.53 7.34
C HIS A 145 0.50 -12.04 6.82
N VAL A 146 0.49 -13.03 5.92
CA VAL A 146 -0.75 -13.62 5.35
C VAL A 146 -1.53 -14.44 6.38
N LEU A 147 -0.85 -15.10 7.33
CA LEU A 147 -1.50 -15.91 8.36
C LEU A 147 -2.16 -15.09 9.48
N PHE A 148 -1.65 -13.89 9.75
CA PHE A 148 -2.13 -13.03 10.84
C PHE A 148 -3.02 -11.86 10.35
N TYR A 149 -3.05 -11.59 9.05
CA TYR A 149 -3.91 -10.60 8.41
C TYR A 149 -4.53 -11.22 7.13
N PRO A 150 -5.61 -12.01 7.26
CA PRO A 150 -6.33 -12.59 6.13
C PRO A 150 -7.09 -11.54 5.30
#